data_AF-A0A1A0V4Q9-F1
#
_entry.id   AF-A0A1A0V4Q9-F1
#
_cell.length_a   1.000
_cell.length_b   1.000
_cell.length_c   1.000
_cell.angle_alpha   90.00
_cell.angle_beta   90.00
_cell.angle_gamma   90.00
#
_symmetry.space_group_name_H-M   'P 1'
#
loop_
_entity.id
_entity.type
_entity.pdbx_description
1 polymer ?
#
loop_
_entity_poly.entity_id
_entity_poly.type
_entity_poly.pdbx_seq_one_letter_code
_entity_poly.pdbx_strand_id
1 'polypeptide(L)'
;MFVDTELLHSGGNQSHRAGGHAQDGADQLAGGTVASGMFGDFAAADAFHSAVAAAHGQHVKTLQGHSETLTGVGTKAHIAANGFTNMDKSNATEMQALRPSSGPSAQNV
;
A
#
# COMPACT_ATOMS: atom_id res chain seq x y z
N MET A 1 22.86 -8.29 3.87
CA MET A 1 21.70 -7.81 3.08
C MET A 1 21.59 -6.31 3.29
N PHE A 2 21.41 -5.51 2.24
CA PHE A 2 21.20 -4.06 2.35
C PHE A 2 19.75 -3.75 1.99
N VAL A 3 19.06 -2.98 2.83
CA VAL A 3 17.69 -2.52 2.60
C VAL A 3 17.70 -1.00 2.69
N ASP A 4 17.23 -0.36 1.63
CA ASP A 4 16.94 1.07 1.65
C ASP A 4 15.58 1.29 2.32
N THR A 5 15.60 1.61 3.61
CA THR A 5 14.38 1.81 4.40
C THR A 5 13.62 3.07 4.00
N GLU A 6 14.29 4.09 3.48
CA GLU A 6 13.64 5.32 3.01
C GLU A 6 12.87 5.04 1.72
N LEU A 7 13.47 4.31 0.78
CA LEU A 7 12.81 3.89 -0.44
C LEU A 7 11.63 2.96 -0.14
N LEU A 8 11.79 2.02 0.80
CA LEU A 8 10.72 1.13 1.21
C LEU A 8 9.54 1.90 1.84
N HIS A 9 9.84 2.88 2.69
CA HIS A 9 8.84 3.76 3.29
C HIS A 9 8.13 4.63 2.24
N SER A 10 8.88 5.21 1.30
CA SER A 10 8.33 5.98 0.18
C SER A 10 7.42 5.13 -0.72
N GLY A 11 7.85 3.93 -1.09
CA GLY A 11 7.03 2.97 -1.85
C GLY A 11 5.77 2.54 -1.08
N GLY A 12 5.88 2.40 0.24
CA GLY A 12 4.74 2.16 1.13
C GLY A 12 3.71 3.29 1.08
N ASN A 13 4.16 4.55 1.14
CA ASN A 13 3.31 5.72 1.00
C ASN A 13 2.60 5.78 -0.37
N GLN A 14 3.31 5.48 -1.46
CA GLN A 14 2.71 5.47 -2.79
C GLN A 14 1.65 4.37 -2.92
N SER A 15 1.93 3.18 -2.40
CA SER A 15 0.97 2.07 -2.41
C SER A 15 -0.29 2.43 -1.61
N HIS A 16 -0.12 3.02 -0.42
CA HIS A 16 -1.25 3.45 0.40
C HIS A 16 -2.11 4.53 -0.29
N ARG A 17 -1.48 5.53 -0.92
CA ARG A 17 -2.19 6.56 -1.70
C ARG A 17 -2.95 5.96 -2.89
N ALA A 18 -2.33 5.03 -3.62
CA ALA A 18 -3.00 4.32 -4.71
C ALA A 18 -4.21 3.51 -4.21
N GLY A 19 -4.11 2.90 -3.02
CA GLY A 19 -5.23 2.25 -2.36
C GLY A 19 -6.38 3.22 -2.01
N GLY A 20 -6.03 4.42 -1.53
CA GLY A 20 -6.99 5.51 -1.31
C GLY A 20 -7.71 5.92 -2.61
N HIS A 21 -6.97 6.15 -3.69
CA HIS A 21 -7.57 6.48 -4.99
C HIS A 21 -8.46 5.37 -5.55
N ALA A 22 -8.12 4.11 -5.32
CA ALA A 22 -8.96 2.99 -5.71
C ALA A 22 -10.30 3.00 -4.92
N GLN A 23 -10.26 3.34 -3.63
CA GLN A 23 -11.47 3.49 -2.83
C GLN A 23 -12.32 4.68 -3.31
N ASP A 24 -11.70 5.84 -3.51
CA ASP A 24 -12.39 7.03 -4.05
C ASP A 24 -13.08 6.71 -5.39
N GLY A 25 -12.40 5.97 -6.27
CA GLY A 25 -12.95 5.51 -7.53
C GLY A 25 -14.11 4.53 -7.36
N ALA A 26 -14.02 3.60 -6.39
CA ALA A 26 -15.11 2.68 -6.08
C ALA A 26 -16.35 3.43 -5.60
N ASP A 27 -16.17 4.41 -4.71
CA ASP A 27 -17.26 5.20 -4.14
C ASP A 27 -17.93 6.09 -5.20
N GLN A 28 -17.12 6.75 -6.04
CA GLN A 28 -17.65 7.54 -7.16
C GLN A 28 -18.41 6.67 -8.15
N LEU A 29 -17.88 5.50 -8.50
CA LEU A 29 -18.55 4.60 -9.44
C LEU A 29 -19.84 4.05 -8.83
N ALA A 30 -19.83 3.62 -7.56
CA ALA A 30 -21.01 3.13 -6.84
C ALA A 30 -22.11 4.18 -6.71
N GLY A 31 -21.75 5.48 -6.62
CA GLY A 31 -22.69 6.59 -6.58
C GLY A 31 -23.51 6.78 -7.87
N GLY A 32 -22.98 6.34 -9.02
CA GLY A 32 -23.69 6.35 -10.29
C GLY A 32 -24.34 5.00 -10.58
N THR A 33 -25.67 4.89 -10.47
CA THR A 33 -26.39 3.65 -10.82
C THR A 33 -26.94 3.70 -12.24
N VAL A 34 -26.99 2.54 -12.90
CA VAL A 34 -27.66 2.38 -14.19
C VAL A 34 -29.15 2.20 -13.91
N ALA A 35 -29.97 3.19 -14.22
CA ALA A 35 -31.41 3.08 -13.99
C ALA A 35 -32.05 2.07 -14.96
N SER A 36 -33.08 1.36 -14.48
CA SER A 36 -33.92 0.54 -15.36
C SER A 36 -34.62 1.41 -16.39
N GLY A 37 -34.80 0.90 -17.62
CA GLY A 37 -35.41 1.63 -18.72
C GLY A 37 -34.56 2.76 -19.33
N MET A 38 -33.36 3.05 -18.80
CA MET A 38 -32.45 4.08 -19.33
C MET A 38 -32.10 3.87 -20.82
N PHE A 39 -32.18 2.63 -21.30
CA PHE A 39 -31.88 2.24 -22.68
C PHE A 39 -33.13 2.00 -23.55
N GLY A 40 -34.32 2.23 -23.01
CA GLY A 40 -35.61 1.97 -23.65
C GLY A 40 -36.34 0.76 -23.08
N ASP A 41 -37.56 0.53 -23.60
CA ASP A 41 -38.49 -0.52 -23.16
C ASP A 41 -38.63 -1.59 -24.26
N PHE A 42 -37.58 -2.38 -24.43
CA PHE A 42 -37.54 -3.50 -25.38
C PHE A 42 -36.49 -4.52 -24.94
N ALA A 43 -36.67 -5.79 -25.35
CA ALA A 43 -35.87 -6.90 -24.83
C ALA A 43 -34.34 -6.71 -24.95
N ALA A 44 -33.85 -6.08 -26.02
CA ALA A 44 -32.43 -5.81 -26.17
C ALA A 44 -31.92 -4.69 -25.22
N ALA A 45 -32.76 -3.73 -24.86
CA ALA A 45 -32.45 -2.73 -23.84
C ALA A 45 -32.32 -3.37 -22.45
N ASP A 46 -33.19 -4.33 -22.12
CA ASP A 46 -33.12 -5.07 -20.84
C ASP A 46 -31.85 -5.92 -20.74
N ALA A 47 -31.50 -6.61 -21.84
CA ALA A 47 -30.28 -7.39 -21.93
C ALA A 47 -29.04 -6.51 -21.76
N PHE A 48 -29.03 -5.34 -22.41
CA PHE A 48 -27.94 -4.37 -22.29
C PHE A 48 -27.86 -3.78 -20.88
N HIS A 49 -28.98 -3.37 -20.29
CA HIS A 49 -29.04 -2.90 -18.90
C HIS A 49 -28.43 -3.92 -17.94
N SER A 50 -28.83 -5.19 -18.06
CA SER A 50 -28.33 -6.27 -17.21
C SER A 50 -26.81 -6.45 -17.33
N ALA A 51 -26.28 -6.40 -18.57
CA ALA A 51 -24.85 -6.51 -18.82
C ALA A 51 -24.06 -5.33 -18.22
N VAL A 52 -24.55 -4.10 -18.40
CA VAL A 52 -23.90 -2.90 -17.84
C VAL A 52 -23.97 -2.90 -16.32
N ALA A 53 -25.11 -3.26 -15.72
CA ALA A 53 -25.26 -3.36 -14.27
C ALA A 53 -24.31 -4.40 -13.66
N ALA A 54 -24.16 -5.55 -14.32
CA ALA A 54 -23.20 -6.58 -13.90
C ALA A 54 -21.74 -6.09 -14.00
N ALA A 55 -21.37 -5.45 -15.11
CA ALA A 55 -20.04 -4.89 -15.30
C ALA A 55 -19.73 -3.77 -14.30
N HIS A 56 -20.70 -2.88 -14.05
CA HIS A 56 -20.61 -1.81 -13.06
C HIS A 56 -20.34 -2.36 -11.66
N GLY A 57 -21.17 -3.31 -11.20
CA GLY A 57 -20.97 -3.95 -9.90
C GLY A 57 -19.64 -4.71 -9.79
N GLN A 58 -19.18 -5.33 -10.88
CA GLN A 58 -17.89 -6.00 -10.92
C GLN A 58 -16.72 -4.99 -10.82
N HIS A 59 -16.79 -3.85 -11.50
CA HIS A 59 -15.75 -2.83 -11.43
C HIS A 59 -15.67 -2.18 -10.05
N VAL A 60 -16.79 -1.92 -9.39
CA VAL A 60 -16.81 -1.45 -7.99
C VAL A 60 -16.07 -2.43 -7.08
N LYS A 61 -16.38 -3.73 -7.16
CA LYS A 61 -15.71 -4.77 -6.37
C LYS A 61 -14.21 -4.87 -6.67
N THR A 62 -13.82 -4.77 -7.94
CA THR A 62 -12.41 -4.78 -8.34
C THR A 62 -11.65 -3.60 -7.72
N LEU A 63 -12.22 -2.40 -7.75
CA LEU A 63 -11.61 -1.21 -7.15
C LEU A 63 -11.49 -1.33 -5.63
N GLN A 64 -12.50 -1.87 -4.95
CA GLN A 64 -12.43 -2.18 -3.52
C GLN A 64 -11.30 -3.18 -3.21
N GLY A 65 -11.18 -4.25 -4.00
CA GLY A 65 -10.09 -5.23 -3.85
C GLY A 65 -8.70 -4.63 -4.09
N HIS A 66 -8.57 -3.67 -5.03
CA HIS A 66 -7.35 -2.90 -5.21
C HIS A 66 -7.05 -2.01 -4.01
N SER A 67 -8.06 -1.35 -3.45
CA SER A 67 -7.89 -0.53 -2.25
C SER A 67 -7.32 -1.34 -1.09
N GLU A 68 -7.93 -2.48 -0.79
CA GLU A 68 -7.48 -3.38 0.28
C GLU A 68 -6.04 -3.87 0.05
N THR A 69 -5.75 -4.34 -1.15
CA THR A 69 -4.44 -4.89 -1.51
C THR A 69 -3.35 -3.84 -1.39
N LEU A 70 -3.55 -2.67 -2.00
CA LEU A 70 -2.54 -1.61 -2.06
C LEU A 70 -2.34 -0.93 -0.71
N THR A 71 -3.41 -0.75 0.06
CA THR A 71 -3.33 -0.31 1.46
C THR A 71 -2.54 -1.31 2.29
N GLY A 72 -2.82 -2.60 2.15
CA GLY A 72 -2.11 -3.67 2.86
C GLY A 72 -0.63 -3.75 2.50
N VAL A 73 -0.27 -3.61 1.22
CA VAL A 73 1.13 -3.50 0.78
C VAL A 73 1.80 -2.28 1.41
N GLY A 74 1.14 -1.13 1.39
CA GLY A 74 1.63 0.10 2.00
C GLY A 74 1.94 -0.07 3.49
N THR A 75 1.01 -0.66 4.25
CA THR A 75 1.18 -0.96 5.68
C THR A 75 2.35 -1.92 5.92
N LYS A 76 2.48 -2.99 5.12
CA LYS A 76 3.59 -3.94 5.26
C LYS A 76 4.95 -3.30 4.97
N ALA A 77 5.03 -2.43 3.96
CA ALA A 77 6.25 -1.70 3.65
C ALA A 77 6.67 -0.76 4.80
N HIS A 78 5.70 -0.06 5.41
CA HIS A 78 5.93 0.74 6.63
C HIS A 78 6.46 -0.10 7.80
N ILE A 79 5.82 -1.23 8.09
CA ILE A 79 6.25 -2.15 9.15
C ILE A 79 7.68 -2.64 8.89
N ALA A 80 7.98 -3.04 7.66
CA ALA A 80 9.30 -3.53 7.29
C ALA A 80 10.37 -2.43 7.38
N ALA A 81 10.09 -1.21 6.90
CA ALA A 81 11.00 -0.08 7.01
C ALA A 81 11.36 0.20 8.47
N ASN A 82 10.36 0.28 9.35
CA ASN A 82 10.56 0.47 10.79
C ASN A 82 11.37 -0.67 11.42
N GLY A 83 11.05 -1.92 11.06
CA GLY A 83 11.76 -3.10 11.54
C GLY A 83 13.25 -3.07 11.18
N PHE A 84 13.58 -2.78 9.93
CA PHE A 84 14.97 -2.68 9.47
C PHE A 84 15.70 -1.49 10.08
N THR A 85 15.07 -0.31 10.20
CA THR A 85 15.68 0.85 10.87
C THR A 85 16.00 0.57 12.33
N ASN A 86 15.10 -0.11 13.06
CA ASN A 86 15.33 -0.45 14.46
C ASN A 86 16.45 -1.49 14.61
N MET A 87 16.45 -2.51 13.75
CA MET A 87 17.52 -3.51 13.73
C MET A 87 18.89 -2.87 13.47
N ASP A 88 18.99 -1.95 12.52
CA ASP A 88 20.24 -1.26 12.20
C ASP A 88 20.76 -0.43 13.39
N LYS A 89 19.88 0.31 14.06
CA LYS A 89 20.21 1.09 15.28
C LYS A 89 20.66 0.21 16.44
N SER A 90 19.97 -0.90 16.69
CA SER A 90 20.33 -1.86 17.74
C SER A 90 21.70 -2.47 17.46
N ASN A 91 21.92 -2.94 16.24
CA ASN A 91 23.20 -3.52 15.82
C ASN A 91 24.35 -2.50 15.95
N ALA A 92 24.14 -1.24 15.54
CA ALA A 92 25.15 -0.19 15.68
C ALA A 92 25.52 0.07 17.15
N THR A 93 24.53 0.07 18.04
CA THR A 93 24.72 0.25 19.49
C THR A 93 25.50 -0.91 20.09
N GLU A 94 25.16 -2.16 19.74
CA GLU A 94 25.88 -3.36 20.18
C GLU A 94 27.34 -3.34 19.69
N MET A 95 27.57 -2.98 18.43
CA MET A 95 28.92 -2.85 17.87
C MET A 95 29.74 -1.75 18.56
N GLN A 96 29.10 -0.64 18.95
CA GLN A 96 29.77 0.43 19.68
C GLN A 96 30.14 0.01 21.12
N ALA A 97 29.30 -0.79 21.78
CA ALA A 97 29.58 -1.34 23.11
C ALA A 97 30.75 -2.33 23.11
N LEU A 98 30.96 -3.05 22.02
CA LEU A 98 32.06 -4.00 21.86
C LEU A 98 33.40 -3.34 21.48
N ARG A 99 33.41 -2.03 21.21
CA ARG A 99 34.60 -1.34 20.75
C ARG A 99 35.62 -1.25 21.90
N PRO A 100 36.86 -1.76 21.72
CA PRO A 100 37.87 -1.67 22.77
C PRO A 100 38.09 -0.20 23.15
N SER A 101 38.09 0.11 24.45
CA SER A 101 38.55 1.42 24.90
C SER A 101 40.02 1.54 24.49
N SER A 102 40.38 2.56 23.71
CA SER A 102 41.78 2.95 23.54
C SER A 102 42.32 3.36 24.92
N GLY A 103 42.77 2.38 25.70
CA GLY A 103 43.52 2.62 26.93
C GLY A 103 44.80 3.35 26.59
N PRO A 104 45.29 4.26 27.45
CA PRO A 104 46.45 5.07 27.14
C PRO A 104 47.63 4.18 26.78
N SER A 105 48.23 4.43 25.61
CA SER A 105 49.53 3.88 25.25
C SER A 105 50.49 4.20 26.40
N ALA A 106 50.91 3.19 27.14
CA ALA A 106 51.94 3.34 28.15
C ALA A 106 53.19 3.90 27.45
N GLN A 107 53.48 5.17 27.70
CA GLN A 107 54.79 5.75 27.47
C GLN A 107 55.78 4.96 28.30
N ASN A 108 56.58 4.11 27.65
CA ASN A 108 57.76 3.52 28.27
C ASN A 108 58.99 4.28 27.75
N VAL A 109 59.55 5.01 28.71
CA VAL A 109 60.94 5.48 28.93
C VAL A 109 62.02 4.97 27.99
#